data_AF-A0A2W6CU25-F1
#
_entry.id   AF-A0A2W6CU25-F1
#
_cell.length_a   1.000
_cell.length_b   1.000
_cell.length_c   1.000
_cell.angle_alpha   90.00
_cell.angle_beta   90.00
_cell.angle_gamma   90.00
#
_symmetry.space_group_name_H-M   'P 1'
#
loop_
_entity.id
_entity.type
_entity.pdbx_description
1 polymer ?
#
loop_
_entity_poly.entity_id
_entity_poly.type
_entity_poly.pdbx_seq_one_letter_code
_entity_poly.pdbx_strand_id
1 'polypeptide(L)'
;MLVDSAAGSAVALASAPGGWECFADTSRCDGVRLQFRKRAQLAAAALARAGVADFGDLNRLTMFADNLVPHVLRLDGVLSFSAELVRRIGRGEPIERGSPERSRFARARCTRTAP
;
A
#
# COMPACT_ATOMS: atom_id res chain seq x y z
N MET A 1 -22.45 -2.28 -14.39
CA MET A 1 -20.98 -2.50 -14.43
C MET A 1 -20.43 -2.45 -13.01
N LEU A 2 -19.29 -3.07 -12.69
CA LEU A 2 -18.73 -3.05 -11.31
C LEU A 2 -18.51 -1.60 -10.79
N VAL A 3 -18.21 -0.67 -11.70
CA VAL A 3 -18.08 0.76 -11.42
C VAL A 3 -19.41 1.37 -10.93
N ASP A 4 -20.53 1.03 -11.56
CA ASP A 4 -21.86 1.53 -11.16
C ASP A 4 -22.23 1.04 -9.75
N SER A 5 -21.85 -0.19 -9.41
CA SER A 5 -22.06 -0.78 -8.08
C SER A 5 -21.28 -0.05 -6.97
N ALA A 6 -20.26 0.73 -7.33
CA ALA A 6 -19.46 1.50 -6.38
C ALA A 6 -20.05 2.89 -6.09
N ALA A 7 -21.15 3.28 -6.76
CA ALA A 7 -21.90 4.52 -6.50
C ALA A 7 -21.00 5.78 -6.42
N GLY A 8 -20.01 5.90 -7.30
CA GLY A 8 -19.09 7.04 -7.31
C GLY A 8 -18.02 7.03 -6.19
N SER A 9 -17.81 5.90 -5.52
CA SER A 9 -16.74 5.73 -4.52
C SER A 9 -15.61 4.83 -5.04
N ALA A 10 -14.41 5.40 -5.14
CA ALA A 10 -13.18 4.66 -5.40
C ALA A 10 -12.86 3.67 -4.27
N VAL A 11 -13.17 4.02 -3.02
CA VAL A 11 -12.97 3.14 -1.86
C VAL A 11 -13.89 1.92 -1.94
N ALA A 12 -15.17 2.12 -2.27
CA ALA A 12 -16.12 1.03 -2.44
C ALA A 12 -15.70 0.10 -3.59
N LEU A 13 -15.27 0.67 -4.72
CA LEU A 13 -14.76 -0.10 -5.85
C LEU A 13 -13.53 -0.93 -5.47
N ALA A 14 -12.53 -0.29 -4.85
CA ALA A 14 -11.29 -0.97 -4.44
C ALA A 14 -11.53 -2.00 -3.33
N SER A 15 -12.64 -1.88 -2.58
CA SER A 15 -12.96 -2.77 -1.47
C SER A 15 -13.94 -3.89 -1.82
N ALA A 16 -14.43 -3.93 -3.05
CA ALA A 16 -15.48 -4.83 -3.49
C ALA A 16 -15.11 -6.31 -3.24
N PRO A 17 -15.91 -7.06 -2.46
CA PRO A 17 -15.53 -8.36 -1.92
C PRO A 17 -15.49 -9.53 -2.94
N GLY A 18 -15.99 -9.36 -4.16
CA GLY A 18 -16.08 -10.46 -5.14
C GLY A 18 -15.77 -10.10 -6.59
N GLY A 19 -15.35 -8.86 -6.87
CA GLY A 19 -15.08 -8.43 -8.24
C GLY A 19 -13.76 -8.97 -8.76
N TRP A 20 -12.69 -8.81 -7.97
CA TRP A 20 -11.31 -8.86 -8.47
C TRP A 20 -10.40 -9.68 -7.53
N GLU A 21 -10.56 -11.00 -7.51
CA GLU A 21 -9.69 -11.89 -6.71
C GLU A 21 -8.21 -11.69 -7.06
N CYS A 22 -7.91 -11.48 -8.34
CA CYS A 22 -6.57 -11.15 -8.80
C CYS A 22 -6.09 -9.77 -8.37
N PHE A 23 -6.88 -8.93 -7.69
CA PHE A 23 -6.49 -7.61 -7.16
C PHE A 23 -6.55 -7.55 -5.63
N ALA A 24 -6.81 -8.68 -4.96
CA ALA A 24 -7.00 -8.74 -3.50
C ALA A 24 -5.73 -8.39 -2.69
N ASP A 25 -4.53 -8.52 -3.29
CA ASP A 25 -3.21 -8.18 -2.72
C ASP A 25 -3.12 -8.39 -1.20
N THR A 26 -3.22 -9.65 -0.78
CA THR A 26 -3.16 -10.03 0.62
C THR A 26 -1.77 -10.51 1.02
N SER A 27 -1.39 -10.27 2.27
CA SER A 27 -0.13 -10.76 2.85
C SER A 27 -0.35 -11.10 4.33
N ARG A 28 0.51 -11.93 4.91
CA ARG A 28 0.49 -12.24 6.35
C ARG A 28 1.68 -11.57 7.03
N CYS A 29 1.43 -10.95 8.18
CA CYS A 29 2.43 -10.33 9.05
C CYS A 29 2.08 -10.68 10.49
N ASP A 30 2.96 -11.37 11.22
CA ASP A 30 2.76 -11.71 12.64
C ASP A 30 1.37 -12.34 12.91
N GLY A 31 0.94 -13.25 12.04
CA GLY A 31 -0.39 -13.89 12.11
C GLY A 31 -1.56 -13.03 11.61
N VAL A 32 -1.36 -11.74 11.36
CA VAL A 32 -2.38 -10.82 10.85
C VAL A 32 -2.42 -10.86 9.32
N ARG A 33 -3.62 -11.05 8.75
CA ARG A 33 -3.84 -10.90 7.31
C ARG A 33 -3.97 -9.42 6.96
N LEU A 34 -3.01 -8.87 6.24
CA LEU A 34 -3.02 -7.53 5.68
C LEU A 34 -3.61 -7.55 4.28
N GLN A 35 -4.56 -6.67 3.99
CA GLN A 35 -5.17 -6.51 2.66
C GLN A 35 -4.73 -5.16 2.10
N PHE A 36 -3.66 -5.14 1.29
CA PHE A 36 -3.16 -3.90 0.72
C PHE A 36 -4.00 -3.43 -0.47
N ARG A 37 -4.60 -4.36 -1.22
CA ARG A 37 -5.48 -4.09 -2.38
C ARG A 37 -4.89 -3.07 -3.37
N LYS A 38 -3.56 -3.03 -3.54
CA LYS A 38 -2.85 -1.98 -4.29
C LYS A 38 -3.29 -1.94 -5.75
N ARG A 39 -3.43 -3.11 -6.38
CA ARG A 39 -3.92 -3.21 -7.75
C ARG A 39 -5.35 -2.67 -7.86
N ALA A 40 -6.21 -2.98 -6.89
CA ALA A 40 -7.60 -2.51 -6.90
C ALA A 40 -7.65 -0.97 -6.83
N GLN A 41 -6.83 -0.38 -5.96
CA GLN A 41 -6.68 1.06 -5.85
C GLN A 41 -6.09 1.70 -7.13
N LEU A 42 -5.07 1.07 -7.74
CA LEU A 42 -4.48 1.53 -9.01
C LEU A 42 -5.51 1.53 -10.14
N ALA A 43 -6.35 0.51 -10.23
CA ALA A 43 -7.36 0.43 -11.27
C ALA A 43 -8.47 1.48 -11.06
N ALA A 44 -8.90 1.73 -9.82
CA ALA A 44 -9.82 2.83 -9.52
C ALA A 44 -9.24 4.19 -9.96
N ALA A 45 -7.97 4.47 -9.63
CA ALA A 45 -7.29 5.68 -10.10
C ALA A 45 -7.12 5.75 -11.61
N ALA A 46 -6.86 4.62 -12.27
CA ALA A 46 -6.75 4.55 -13.73
C ALA A 46 -8.09 4.84 -14.41
N LEU A 47 -9.20 4.31 -13.89
CA LEU A 47 -10.55 4.57 -14.40
C LEU A 47 -10.94 6.04 -14.29
N ALA A 48 -10.64 6.67 -13.14
CA ALA A 48 -10.82 8.11 -12.96
C ALA A 48 -9.99 8.93 -13.93
N ARG A 49 -8.69 8.62 -14.05
CA ARG A 49 -7.78 9.32 -14.95
C ARG A 49 -8.16 9.17 -16.43
N ALA A 50 -8.76 8.04 -16.81
CA ALA A 50 -9.25 7.79 -18.16
C ALA A 50 -10.62 8.45 -18.44
N GLY A 51 -11.24 9.10 -17.45
CA GLY A 51 -12.58 9.69 -17.58
C GLY A 51 -13.71 8.67 -17.68
N VAL A 52 -13.44 7.41 -17.32
CA VAL A 52 -14.42 6.30 -17.38
C VAL A 52 -15.32 6.29 -16.15
N ALA A 53 -14.84 6.82 -15.04
CA ALA A 53 -15.59 6.93 -13.79
C ALA A 53 -15.24 8.25 -13.10
N ASP A 54 -16.21 8.85 -12.42
CA ASP A 54 -15.96 9.96 -11.51
C ASP A 54 -16.08 9.48 -10.07
N PHE A 55 -15.06 9.73 -9.25
CA PHE A 55 -15.00 9.29 -7.86
C PHE A 55 -14.81 10.48 -6.92
N GLY A 56 -15.74 10.68 -6.00
CA GLY A 56 -15.69 11.79 -5.03
C GLY A 56 -14.66 11.61 -3.91
N ASP A 57 -14.07 10.43 -3.79
CA ASP A 57 -13.21 10.04 -2.66
C ASP A 57 -11.87 9.41 -3.11
N LEU A 58 -11.40 9.72 -4.32
CA LEU A 58 -10.14 9.18 -4.85
C LEU A 58 -8.94 9.47 -3.94
N ASN A 59 -8.96 10.62 -3.25
CA ASN A 59 -7.97 11.03 -2.26
C ASN A 59 -7.94 10.17 -0.98
N ARG A 60 -8.97 9.34 -0.74
CA ARG A 60 -9.02 8.40 0.39
C ARG A 60 -8.31 7.07 0.10
N LEU A 61 -7.97 6.82 -1.17
CA LEU A 61 -7.10 5.68 -1.50
C LEU A 61 -5.73 5.89 -0.84
N THR A 62 -5.13 4.80 -0.35
CA THR A 62 -3.79 4.89 0.22
C THR A 62 -2.84 5.40 -0.84
N MET A 63 -1.99 6.36 -0.46
CA MET A 63 -0.88 6.83 -1.26
C MET A 63 -0.18 5.63 -1.88
N PHE A 64 0.02 5.68 -3.20
CA PHE A 64 0.66 4.60 -3.94
C PHE A 64 2.00 4.25 -3.29
N ALA A 65 2.51 3.05 -3.59
CA ALA A 65 3.82 2.61 -3.12
C ALA A 65 4.92 3.46 -3.80
N ASP A 66 4.99 4.71 -3.42
CA ASP A 66 6.07 5.62 -3.68
C ASP A 66 7.24 5.11 -2.86
N ASN A 67 8.35 4.81 -3.51
CA ASN A 67 9.58 4.45 -2.81
C ASN A 67 10.24 5.70 -2.19
N LEU A 68 9.88 6.90 -2.65
CA LEU A 68 10.34 8.19 -2.15
C LEU A 68 9.79 8.49 -0.76
N VAL A 69 8.50 8.23 -0.49
CA VAL A 69 7.92 8.53 0.84
C VAL A 69 8.64 7.77 1.97
N PRO A 70 8.81 6.43 1.92
CA PRO A 70 9.62 5.71 2.90
C PRO A 70 11.09 6.15 2.90
N HIS A 71 11.62 6.58 1.76
CA HIS A 71 13.00 7.07 1.68
C HIS A 71 13.17 8.41 2.42
N VAL A 72 12.30 9.38 2.17
CA VAL A 72 12.29 10.69 2.83
C VAL A 72 12.00 10.53 4.31
N LEU A 73 10.97 9.75 4.69
CA LEU A 73 10.67 9.48 6.10
C LEU A 73 11.84 8.81 6.85
N ARG A 74 12.67 8.02 6.15
CA ARG A 74 13.89 7.45 6.72
C ARG A 74 14.98 8.50 6.88
N LEU A 75 15.20 9.35 5.88
CA LEU A 75 16.17 10.44 5.96
C LEU A 75 15.81 11.43 7.08
N ASP A 76 14.52 11.69 7.26
CA ASP A 76 13.99 12.57 8.31
C ASP A 76 13.92 11.91 9.69
N GLY A 77 14.36 10.66 9.83
CA GLY A 77 14.39 9.92 11.10
C GLY A 77 13.01 9.49 11.64
N VAL A 78 11.93 9.73 10.90
CA VAL A 78 10.56 9.32 11.26
C VAL A 78 10.38 7.80 11.12
N LEU A 79 11.07 7.20 10.14
CA LEU A 79 11.03 5.77 9.85
C LEU A 79 12.41 5.12 10.06
N SER A 80 12.51 4.18 10.99
CA SER A 80 13.75 3.42 11.25
C SER A 80 13.65 1.97 10.80
N PHE A 81 14.71 1.47 10.16
CA PHE A 81 14.87 0.06 9.77
C PHE A 81 15.98 -0.61 10.60
N SER A 82 15.92 -1.93 10.79
CA SER A 82 17.03 -2.64 11.42
C SER A 82 18.30 -2.54 10.58
N ALA A 83 19.46 -2.47 11.23
CA ALA A 83 20.75 -2.40 10.54
C ALA A 83 20.97 -3.60 9.59
N GLU A 84 20.49 -4.78 9.98
CA GLU A 84 20.50 -5.99 9.17
C GLU A 84 19.70 -5.81 7.86
N LEU A 85 18.48 -5.27 7.95
CA LEU A 85 17.62 -5.05 6.79
C LEU A 85 18.24 -4.03 5.83
N VAL A 86 18.81 -2.94 6.36
CA VAL A 86 19.51 -1.93 5.55
C VAL A 86 20.68 -2.53 4.81
N ARG A 87 21.48 -3.38 5.47
CA ARG A 87 22.60 -4.09 4.84
C ARG A 87 22.15 -5.02 3.71
N ARG A 88 21.09 -5.80 3.92
CA ARG A 88 20.55 -6.71 2.91
C ARG A 88 20.04 -5.95 1.67
N ILE A 89 19.31 -4.86 1.90
CA ILE A 89 18.87 -3.95 0.82
C ILE A 89 20.08 -3.38 0.06
N GLY A 90 21.11 -2.90 0.78
CA GLY A 90 22.32 -2.34 0.17
C GLY A 90 23.13 -3.35 -0.66
N ARG A 91 22.98 -4.64 -0.38
CA ARG A 91 23.59 -5.74 -1.14
C ARG A 91 22.74 -6.21 -2.33
N GLY A 92 21.55 -5.66 -2.53
CA GLY A 92 20.61 -6.12 -3.55
C GLY A 92 20.07 -7.52 -3.29
N GLU A 93 20.18 -8.03 -2.05
CA GLU A 93 19.70 -9.36 -1.70
C GLU A 93 18.16 -9.36 -1.73
N PRO A 94 17.52 -10.34 -2.41
CA PRO A 94 16.08 -10.41 -2.48
C PRO A 94 15.46 -10.63 -1.09
N ILE A 95 14.48 -9.81 -0.74
CA ILE A 95 13.67 -9.98 0.47
C ILE A 95 12.44 -10.81 0.08
N GLU A 96 12.39 -12.02 0.61
CA GLU A 96 11.37 -13.01 0.27
C GLU A 96 9.95 -12.55 0.62
N ARG A 97 8.98 -12.93 -0.21
CA ARG A 97 7.58 -12.55 0.00
C ARG A 97 7.04 -13.26 1.24
N GLY A 98 6.57 -12.47 2.22
CA GLY A 98 6.06 -13.00 3.49
C GLY A 98 7.09 -13.02 4.62
N SER A 99 8.32 -12.54 4.40
CA SER A 99 9.27 -12.39 5.50
C SER A 99 8.77 -11.33 6.51
N PRO A 100 9.10 -11.48 7.81
CA PRO A 100 8.77 -10.48 8.83
C PRO A 100 9.32 -9.08 8.48
N GLU A 101 10.48 -9.04 7.83
CA GLU A 101 11.18 -7.81 7.47
C GLU A 101 10.43 -7.00 6.40
N ARG A 102 9.87 -7.68 5.39
CA ARG A 102 9.05 -7.04 4.34
C ARG A 102 7.75 -6.51 4.92
N SER A 103 7.27 -7.12 5.98
CA SER A 103 6.02 -6.75 6.64
C SER A 103 6.17 -5.59 7.62
N ARG A 104 7.36 -5.41 8.23
CA ARG A 104 7.70 -4.23 9.04
C ARG A 104 7.64 -2.92 8.25
N PHE A 105 7.87 -2.95 6.94
CA PHE A 105 7.65 -1.79 6.05
C PHE A 105 6.20 -1.29 6.09
N ALA A 106 5.22 -2.20 6.23
CA ALA A 106 3.80 -1.86 6.35
C ALA A 106 3.37 -1.45 7.77
N ARG A 107 4.22 -1.68 8.77
CA ARG A 107 4.01 -1.40 10.20
C ARG A 107 5.03 -0.39 10.75
N ALA A 108 5.59 0.44 9.87
CA ALA A 108 6.43 1.58 10.21
C ALA A 108 5.92 2.27 11.48
N ARG A 109 6.60 2.06 12.61
CA ARG A 109 6.35 2.83 13.83
C ARG A 109 6.97 4.19 13.59
N CYS A 110 6.14 5.21 13.40
CA CYS A 110 6.60 6.60 13.52
C CYS A 110 7.14 6.78 14.95
N THR A 111 8.45 6.92 15.09
CA THR A 111 9.01 7.49 16.31
C THR A 111 8.68 8.97 16.27
N ARG A 112 7.60 9.37 16.96
CA ARG A 112 7.31 10.78 17.19
C ARG A 112 8.34 11.30 18.18
N THR A 113 9.48 11.74 17.68
CA THR A 113 10.39 12.58 18.45
C THR A 113 9.78 13.99 18.41
N ALA A 114 9.02 14.33 19.47
CA ALA A 114 8.61 15.72 19.69
C ALA A 114 9.85 16.54 20.09
N PRO A 115 9.90 17.85 19.76
CA PRO A 115 10.97 18.74 20.19
C PRO A 115 11.02 18.89 21.72
#